data_AF-A0A973YM66-F1
#
_entry.id   AF-A0A973YM66-F1
#
_cell.length_a   1.000
_cell.length_b   1.000
_cell.length_c   1.000
_cell.angle_alpha   90.00
_cell.angle_beta   90.00
_cell.angle_gamma   90.00
#
_symmetry.space_group_name_H-M   'P 1'
#
loop_
_entity.id
_entity.type
_entity.pdbx_description
1 polymer ?
#
loop_
_entity_poly.entity_id
_entity_poly.type
_entity_poly.pdbx_seq_one_letter_code
_entity_poly.pdbx_strand_id
1 'polypeptide(L)'
;QYLELRFNKTVRVLGTVTFIFQMVIYMGVVLYAPALALNAVTGFDLWSAVLTMGLVCTLYTTLGGLKAVIWTDVFQTLVMLAGQLAVIVVGAQRVGGMARVWHVARQEGKIAGIDLDPNPLERHTFWTLAVGGVFMMLSLYGVNQAQVQRY
;
A
#
# COMPACT_ATOMS: atom_id res chain seq x y z
N GLN A 1 -23.48 3.05 -5.18
CA GLN A 1 -24.94 2.89 -4.97
C GLN A 1 -25.50 3.98 -4.05
N TYR A 2 -24.87 4.22 -2.90
CA TYR A 2 -25.25 5.29 -1.97
C TYR A 2 -25.40 6.69 -2.61
N LEU A 3 -24.47 7.09 -3.49
CA LEU A 3 -24.53 8.40 -4.17
C LEU A 3 -25.79 8.61 -5.01
N GLU A 4 -26.37 7.56 -5.58
CA GLU A 4 -27.62 7.67 -6.34
C GLU A 4 -28.83 7.82 -5.41
N LEU A 5 -28.83 7.13 -4.28
CA LEU A 5 -29.89 7.24 -3.27
C LEU A 5 -29.88 8.61 -2.60
N ARG A 6 -28.71 9.23 -2.42
CA ARG A 6 -28.56 10.51 -1.71
C ARG A 6 -28.67 11.75 -2.60
N PHE A 7 -28.19 11.66 -3.84
CA PHE A 7 -28.11 12.78 -4.78
C PHE A 7 -28.88 12.46 -6.06
N ASN A 8 -28.21 11.85 -7.04
CA ASN A 8 -28.79 11.47 -8.32
C ASN A 8 -27.90 10.46 -9.07
N LYS A 9 -28.42 9.90 -10.17
CA LYS A 9 -27.72 8.93 -11.02
C LYS A 9 -26.46 9.51 -11.68
N THR A 10 -26.47 10.79 -12.05
CA THR A 10 -25.33 11.46 -12.71
C THR A 10 -24.11 11.51 -11.79
N VAL A 11 -24.28 11.89 -10.52
CA VAL A 11 -23.19 11.92 -9.53
C VAL A 11 -22.64 10.52 -9.27
N ARG A 12 -23.51 9.49 -9.24
CA ARG A 12 -23.05 8.10 -9.14
C ARG A 12 -22.14 7.73 -10.31
N VAL A 13 -22.56 8.01 -11.54
CA VAL A 13 -21.80 7.63 -12.74
C VAL A 13 -20.46 8.35 -12.78
N LEU A 14 -20.43 9.66 -12.52
CA LEU A 14 -19.19 10.43 -12.48
C LEU A 14 -18.22 9.89 -11.41
N GLY A 15 -18.70 9.67 -10.18
CA GLY A 15 -17.89 9.11 -9.10
C GLY A 15 -17.32 7.72 -9.43
N THR A 16 -18.12 6.83 -10.02
CA THR A 16 -17.66 5.51 -10.46
C THR A 16 -16.60 5.61 -11.55
N VAL A 17 -16.78 6.47 -12.56
CA VAL A 17 -15.81 6.62 -13.66
C VAL A 17 -14.48 7.16 -13.14
N THR A 18 -14.51 8.20 -12.31
CA THR A 18 -13.28 8.74 -11.70
C THR A 18 -12.58 7.70 -10.83
N PHE A 19 -13.33 6.94 -10.03
CA PHE A 19 -12.77 5.87 -9.20
C PHE A 19 -12.11 4.77 -10.05
N ILE A 20 -12.79 4.29 -11.10
CA ILE A 20 -12.23 3.26 -11.99
C ILE A 20 -10.94 3.76 -12.64
N PHE A 21 -10.95 5.00 -13.16
CA PHE A 21 -9.78 5.59 -13.79
C PHE A 21 -8.59 5.70 -12.81
N GLN A 22 -8.83 6.21 -11.60
CA GLN A 22 -7.83 6.27 -10.55
C GLN A 22 -7.29 4.88 -10.19
N MET A 23 -8.17 3.88 -10.08
CA MET A 23 -7.80 2.53 -9.69
C MET A 23 -6.97 1.82 -10.76
N VAL A 24 -7.27 2.02 -12.06
CA VAL A 24 -6.47 1.46 -13.16
C VAL A 24 -5.03 1.98 -13.11
N ILE A 25 -4.85 3.29 -12.93
CA ILE A 25 -3.51 3.89 -12.82
C ILE A 25 -2.79 3.36 -11.57
N TYR A 26 -3.48 3.34 -10.43
CA TYR A 26 -2.91 2.85 -9.17
C TYR A 26 -2.47 1.39 -9.26
N MET A 27 -3.30 0.51 -9.83
CA MET A 27 -2.99 -0.91 -9.99
C MET A 27 -1.77 -1.14 -10.89
N GLY A 28 -1.56 -0.30 -11.91
CA GLY A 28 -0.34 -0.34 -12.71
C GLY A 28 0.93 -0.10 -11.90
N VAL A 29 0.92 0.91 -11.02
CA VAL A 29 2.04 1.20 -10.09
C VAL A 29 2.24 0.05 -9.10
N VAL A 30 1.15 -0.49 -8.55
CA VAL A 30 1.18 -1.61 -7.60
C VAL A 30 1.75 -2.88 -8.23
N LEU A 31 1.46 -3.17 -9.49
CA LEU A 31 2.04 -4.33 -10.21
C LEU A 31 3.50 -4.11 -10.60
N TYR A 32 3.91 -2.87 -10.84
CA TYR A 32 5.27 -2.54 -11.24
C TYR A 32 6.29 -2.78 -10.12
N ALA A 33 5.98 -2.40 -8.89
CA ALA A 33 6.90 -2.54 -7.75
C ALA A 33 7.40 -3.99 -7.51
N PRO A 34 6.53 -5.02 -7.41
CA PRO A 34 6.99 -6.41 -7.29
C PRO A 34 7.65 -6.92 -8.56
N ALA A 35 7.32 -6.40 -9.75
CA ALA A 35 7.94 -6.82 -11.00
C ALA A 35 9.39 -6.37 -11.06
N LEU A 36 9.64 -5.14 -10.62
CA LEU A 36 10.97 -4.58 -10.48
C LEU A 36 11.79 -5.35 -9.44
N ALA A 37 11.19 -5.68 -8.30
CA ALA A 37 11.85 -6.52 -7.29
C ALA A 37 12.20 -7.92 -7.85
N LEU A 38 11.29 -8.54 -8.61
CA LEU A 38 11.53 -9.85 -9.23
C LEU A 38 12.63 -9.78 -10.29
N ASN A 39 12.62 -8.75 -11.14
CA ASN A 39 13.66 -8.47 -12.12
C ASN A 39 15.03 -8.31 -11.44
N ALA A 40 15.11 -7.57 -10.33
CA ALA A 40 16.36 -7.36 -9.61
C ALA A 40 16.95 -8.65 -8.99
N VAL A 41 16.11 -9.60 -8.58
CA VAL A 41 16.56 -10.84 -7.92
C VAL A 41 16.82 -11.97 -8.92
N THR A 42 15.99 -12.08 -9.96
CA THR A 42 16.06 -13.19 -10.93
C THR A 42 16.77 -12.82 -12.23
N GLY A 43 16.97 -11.54 -12.51
CA GLY A 43 17.48 -11.04 -13.80
C GLY A 43 16.48 -11.18 -14.95
N PHE A 44 15.24 -11.56 -14.68
CA PHE A 44 14.20 -11.80 -15.68
C PHE A 44 13.70 -10.49 -16.28
N ASP A 45 13.37 -10.45 -17.57
CA ASP A 45 12.88 -9.25 -18.24
C ASP A 45 11.65 -8.64 -17.51
N LEU A 46 11.69 -7.33 -17.30
CA LEU A 46 10.70 -6.61 -16.50
C LEU A 46 9.30 -6.68 -17.12
N TRP A 47 9.20 -6.55 -18.44
CA TRP A 47 7.91 -6.61 -19.15
C TRP A 47 7.29 -8.00 -19.05
N SER A 48 8.12 -9.02 -19.19
CA SER A 48 7.72 -10.41 -19.02
C SER A 48 7.24 -10.68 -17.59
N ALA A 49 7.94 -10.17 -16.56
CA ALA A 49 7.53 -10.28 -15.16
C ALA A 49 6.18 -9.60 -14.88
N VAL A 50 5.96 -8.38 -15.41
CA VAL A 50 4.68 -7.66 -15.27
C VAL A 50 3.54 -8.47 -15.92
N LEU A 51 3.74 -8.97 -17.13
CA LEU A 51 2.74 -9.76 -17.85
C LEU A 51 2.37 -11.04 -17.10
N THR A 52 3.37 -11.80 -16.64
CA THR A 52 3.14 -13.05 -15.91
C THR A 52 2.39 -12.81 -14.61
N MET A 53 2.80 -11.83 -13.80
CA MET A 53 2.11 -11.51 -12.54
C MET A 53 0.68 -11.00 -12.78
N GLY A 54 0.49 -10.12 -13.76
CA GLY A 54 -0.84 -9.61 -14.12
C GLY A 54 -1.77 -10.74 -14.57
N LEU A 55 -1.26 -11.67 -15.37
CA LEU A 55 -2.03 -12.82 -15.86
C LEU A 55 -2.41 -13.76 -14.71
N VAL A 56 -1.45 -14.15 -13.85
CA VAL A 56 -1.72 -14.98 -12.67
C VAL A 56 -2.74 -14.30 -11.76
N CYS A 57 -2.57 -12.99 -11.50
CA CYS A 57 -3.47 -12.20 -10.67
C CYS A 57 -4.90 -12.19 -11.22
N THR A 58 -5.03 -11.94 -12.53
CA THR A 58 -6.32 -11.93 -13.20
C THR A 58 -6.98 -13.30 -13.15
N LEU A 59 -6.24 -14.39 -13.43
CA LEU A 59 -6.77 -15.74 -13.47
C LEU A 59 -7.34 -16.20 -12.12
N TYR A 60 -6.60 -16.05 -11.02
CA TYR A 60 -7.13 -16.49 -9.72
C TYR A 60 -8.28 -15.58 -9.25
N THR A 61 -8.26 -14.29 -9.61
CA THR A 61 -9.31 -13.34 -9.25
C THR A 61 -10.61 -13.66 -9.99
N THR A 62 -10.54 -13.97 -11.29
CA THR A 62 -11.73 -14.30 -12.09
C THR A 62 -12.32 -15.66 -11.71
N LEU A 63 -11.49 -16.66 -11.41
CA LEU A 63 -11.95 -18.00 -11.05
C LEU A 63 -12.52 -18.07 -9.63
N GLY A 64 -11.88 -17.40 -8.68
CA GLY A 64 -12.21 -17.53 -7.25
C GLY A 64 -13.16 -16.47 -6.71
N GLY A 65 -13.36 -15.36 -7.43
CA GLY A 65 -14.17 -14.23 -7.00
C GLY A 65 -13.66 -13.59 -5.69
N LEU A 66 -14.50 -12.77 -5.06
CA LEU A 66 -14.10 -12.00 -3.87
C LEU A 66 -13.65 -12.87 -2.69
N LYS A 67 -14.25 -14.06 -2.51
CA LYS A 67 -13.88 -14.98 -1.42
C LYS A 67 -12.45 -15.49 -1.56
N ALA A 68 -12.05 -15.90 -2.76
CA ALA A 68 -10.68 -16.35 -3.00
C ALA A 68 -9.69 -15.21 -2.81
N VAL A 69 -10.03 -14.01 -3.31
CA VAL A 69 -9.19 -12.81 -3.14
C VAL A 69 -8.93 -12.50 -1.67
N ILE A 70 -9.94 -12.62 -0.80
CA ILE A 70 -9.78 -12.40 0.64
C ILE A 70 -8.82 -13.44 1.25
N TRP A 71 -8.96 -14.72 0.90
CA TRP A 71 -8.07 -15.76 1.41
C TRP A 71 -6.62 -15.58 0.93
N THR A 72 -6.43 -15.21 -0.33
CA THR A 72 -5.08 -14.90 -0.86
C THR A 72 -4.48 -13.67 -0.17
N ASP A 73 -5.28 -12.64 0.15
CA ASP A 73 -4.83 -11.44 0.85
C ASP A 73 -4.39 -11.75 2.29
N VAL A 74 -5.12 -12.62 3.00
CA VAL A 74 -4.73 -13.12 4.32
C VAL A 74 -3.39 -13.84 4.27
N PHE A 75 -3.21 -14.77 3.33
CA PHE A 75 -1.95 -15.49 3.17
C PHE A 75 -0.81 -14.55 2.81
N GLN A 76 -1.02 -13.63 1.87
CA GLN A 76 -0.01 -12.64 1.46
C GLN A 76 0.41 -11.76 2.64
N THR A 77 -0.55 -11.29 3.46
CA THR A 77 -0.26 -10.48 4.64
C THR A 77 0.61 -11.24 5.64
N LEU A 78 0.32 -12.53 5.88
CA LEU A 78 1.14 -13.37 6.76
C LEU A 78 2.58 -13.53 6.23
N VAL A 79 2.74 -13.78 4.94
CA VAL A 79 4.06 -13.92 4.31
C VAL A 79 4.84 -12.60 4.36
N MET A 80 4.18 -11.47 4.09
CA MET A 80 4.80 -10.14 4.16
C MET A 80 5.28 -9.81 5.58
N LEU A 81 4.46 -10.10 6.60
CA LEU A 81 4.84 -9.90 8.00
C LEU A 81 6.02 -10.78 8.40
N ALA A 82 6.00 -12.06 8.03
CA ALA A 82 7.11 -12.97 8.28
C ALA A 82 8.41 -12.52 7.60
N GLY A 83 8.32 -12.09 6.33
CA GLY A 83 9.46 -11.56 5.57
C GLY A 83 10.03 -10.28 6.21
N GLN A 84 9.17 -9.36 6.62
CA GLN A 84 9.58 -8.14 7.30
C GLN A 84 10.30 -8.43 8.63
N LEU A 85 9.76 -9.35 9.44
CA LEU A 85 10.42 -9.78 10.68
C LEU A 85 11.77 -10.45 10.41
N ALA A 86 11.85 -11.30 9.39
CA ALA A 86 13.10 -11.94 9.00
C ALA A 86 14.17 -10.92 8.60
N VAL A 87 13.81 -9.92 7.79
CA VAL A 87 14.71 -8.81 7.40
C VAL A 87 15.19 -8.03 8.62
N ILE A 88 14.29 -7.74 9.56
CA ILE A 88 14.63 -7.03 10.80
C ILE A 88 15.61 -7.85 11.66
N VAL A 89 15.36 -9.14 11.87
CA VAL A 89 16.22 -10.00 12.69
C VAL A 89 17.59 -10.20 12.05
N VAL A 90 17.63 -10.58 10.77
CA VAL A 90 18.90 -10.81 10.05
C VAL A 90 19.68 -9.51 9.90
N GLY A 91 19.00 -8.40 9.60
CA GLY A 91 19.61 -7.07 9.54
C GLY A 91 20.23 -6.67 10.87
N ALA A 92 19.50 -6.85 11.98
CA ALA A 92 20.01 -6.57 13.32
C ALA A 92 21.20 -7.46 13.68
N GLN A 93 21.17 -8.76 13.37
CA GLN A 93 22.27 -9.68 13.60
C GLN A 93 23.53 -9.27 12.83
N ARG A 94 23.40 -8.89 11.55
CA ARG A 94 24.54 -8.44 10.72
C ARG A 94 25.19 -7.17 11.23
N VAL A 95 24.41 -6.25 11.81
CA VAL A 95 24.93 -5.00 12.39
C VAL A 95 25.59 -5.23 13.76
N GLY A 96 25.30 -6.35 14.44
CA GLY A 96 25.84 -6.67 15.77
C GLY A 96 24.84 -6.50 16.91
N GLY A 97 23.55 -6.60 16.61
CA GLY A 97 22.43 -6.54 17.56
C GLY A 97 21.57 -5.29 17.42
N MET A 98 20.34 -5.37 17.96
CA MET A 98 19.35 -4.28 17.93
C MET A 98 19.84 -2.99 18.58
N ALA A 99 20.64 -3.09 19.65
CA ALA A 99 21.21 -1.93 20.32
C ALA A 99 22.09 -1.11 19.36
N ARG A 100 22.89 -1.78 18.52
CA ARG A 100 23.75 -1.10 17.56
C ARG A 100 22.97 -0.51 16.39
N VAL A 101 21.89 -1.17 15.96
CA VAL A 101 20.94 -0.58 14.98
C VAL A 101 20.38 0.74 15.51
N TRP A 102 19.95 0.78 16.77
CA TRP A 102 19.42 1.99 17.40
C TRP A 102 20.48 3.10 17.52
N HIS A 103 21.71 2.74 17.91
CA HIS A 103 22.82 3.70 17.96
C HIS A 103 23.14 4.30 16.58
N VAL A 104 23.20 3.48 15.53
CA VAL A 104 23.43 3.95 14.15
C VAL A 104 22.27 4.83 13.69
N ALA A 105 21.03 4.42 13.93
CA ALA A 105 19.85 5.23 13.57
C ALA A 105 19.85 6.60 14.26
N ARG A 106 20.28 6.66 15.52
CA ARG A 106 20.42 7.92 16.27
C ARG A 106 21.55 8.79 15.74
N GLN A 107 22.70 8.20 15.39
CA GLN A 107 23.85 8.93 14.83
C GLN A 107 23.55 9.52 13.44
N GLU A 108 22.82 8.78 12.60
CA GLU A 108 22.40 9.27 11.28
C GLU A 108 21.20 10.22 11.32
N GLY A 109 20.72 10.59 12.51
CA GLY A 109 19.56 11.48 12.65
C GLY A 109 18.25 10.89 12.11
N LYS A 110 18.17 9.56 11.93
CA LYS A 110 16.97 8.87 11.42
C LYS A 110 15.88 8.72 12.48
N ILE A 111 16.22 8.98 13.74
CA ILE A 111 15.26 9.05 14.84
C ILE A 111 14.83 10.51 14.98
N ALA A 112 13.79 10.89 14.25
CA ALA A 112 13.13 12.18 14.44
C ALA A 112 12.26 12.12 15.70
N GLY A 113 12.37 13.13 16.56
CA GLY A 113 11.41 13.35 17.64
C GLY A 113 10.05 13.79 17.11
N ILE A 114 9.10 14.05 18.01
CA ILE A 114 7.83 14.68 17.64
C ILE A 114 8.12 16.16 17.39
N ASP A 115 8.05 16.58 16.13
CA ASP A 115 8.13 17.98 15.76
C ASP A 115 6.75 18.65 15.91
N LEU A 116 6.65 19.63 16.79
CA LEU A 116 5.40 20.33 17.12
C LEU A 116 5.28 21.69 16.41
N ASP A 117 6.18 22.00 15.46
CA ASP A 117 6.08 23.23 14.69
C ASP A 117 4.73 23.30 13.93
N PRO A 118 3.92 24.36 14.15
CA PRO A 118 2.64 24.54 13.47
C PRO A 118 2.78 24.99 12.00
N ASN A 119 4.00 25.17 11.47
CA ASN A 119 4.21 25.60 10.10
C ASN A 119 3.70 24.56 9.08
N PRO A 120 2.69 24.91 8.25
CA PRO A 120 2.10 23.99 7.28
C PRO A 120 2.99 23.70 6.06
N LEU A 121 4.07 24.47 5.87
CA LEU A 121 5.05 24.26 4.80
C LEU A 121 6.07 23.19 5.15
N GLU A 122 6.19 22.82 6.42
CA GLU A 122 7.07 21.75 6.84
C GLU A 122 6.47 20.37 6.56
N ARG A 123 7.27 19.53 5.89
CA ARG A 123 6.79 18.29 5.27
C ARG A 123 6.32 17.23 6.25
N HIS A 124 6.92 17.17 7.45
CA HIS A 124 6.68 16.11 8.43
C HIS A 124 6.64 16.69 9.85
N THR A 125 5.58 17.41 10.18
CA THR A 125 5.28 17.84 11.55
C THR A 125 4.15 17.01 12.12
N PHE A 126 4.00 17.03 13.44
CA PHE A 126 2.87 16.40 14.12
C PHE A 126 1.54 16.87 13.51
N TRP A 127 1.43 18.16 13.19
CA TRP A 127 0.20 18.75 12.64
C TRP A 127 -0.08 18.31 11.21
N THR A 128 0.92 18.33 10.32
CA THR A 128 0.72 17.92 8.92
C THR A 128 0.44 16.42 8.82
N LEU A 129 1.08 15.60 9.66
CA LEU A 129 0.82 14.16 9.75
C LEU A 129 -0.55 13.85 10.36
N ALA A 130 -0.95 14.54 11.43
CA ALA A 130 -2.24 14.32 12.08
C ALA A 130 -3.40 14.70 11.15
N VAL A 131 -3.37 15.92 10.59
CA VAL A 131 -4.43 16.41 9.70
C VAL A 131 -4.44 15.59 8.40
N GLY A 132 -3.28 15.42 7.75
CA GLY A 132 -3.16 14.62 6.52
C GLY A 132 -3.58 13.16 6.73
N GLY A 133 -3.20 12.57 7.86
CA GLY A 133 -3.56 11.22 8.25
C GLY A 133 -5.07 11.04 8.41
N VAL A 134 -5.77 11.99 9.05
CA VAL A 134 -7.23 11.96 9.19
C VAL A 134 -7.91 11.98 7.81
N PHE A 135 -7.50 12.88 6.91
CA PHE A 135 -8.06 12.94 5.55
C PHE A 135 -7.74 11.68 4.74
N MET A 136 -6.53 11.14 4.88
CA MET A 136 -6.13 9.90 4.22
C MET A 136 -6.99 8.72 4.70
N MET A 137 -7.20 8.58 6.01
CA MET A 137 -8.03 7.52 6.59
C MET A 137 -9.49 7.67 6.17
N LEU A 138 -10.04 8.89 6.21
CA LEU A 138 -11.39 9.18 5.73
C LEU A 138 -11.57 8.80 4.25
N SER A 139 -10.59 9.11 3.40
CA SER A 139 -10.62 8.73 1.98
C SER A 139 -10.56 7.21 1.80
N LEU A 140 -9.65 6.54 2.53
CA LEU A 140 -9.46 5.09 2.46
C LEU A 140 -10.68 4.30 2.94
N TYR A 141 -11.37 4.73 4.00
CA TYR A 141 -12.51 3.99 4.53
C TYR A 141 -13.87 4.49 4.03
N GLY A 142 -13.98 5.79 3.74
CA GLY A 142 -15.25 6.42 3.37
C GLY A 142 -15.55 6.42 1.88
N VAL A 143 -14.53 6.37 1.01
CA VAL A 143 -14.71 6.54 -0.45
C VAL A 143 -14.10 5.40 -1.26
N ASN A 144 -13.13 4.65 -0.71
CA ASN A 144 -12.49 3.55 -1.43
C ASN A 144 -13.42 2.33 -1.56
N GLN A 145 -13.90 2.10 -2.77
CA GLN A 145 -14.80 0.98 -3.06
C GLN A 145 -14.20 -0.39 -2.71
N ALA A 146 -12.87 -0.56 -2.79
CA ALA A 146 -12.22 -1.83 -2.46
C ALA A 146 -12.31 -2.17 -0.96
N GLN A 147 -12.35 -1.15 -0.09
CA GLN A 147 -12.56 -1.34 1.35
C GLN A 147 -14.04 -1.51 1.66
N VAL A 148 -14.90 -0.67 1.07
CA VAL A 148 -16.36 -0.74 1.23
C VAL A 148 -16.93 -2.10 0.80
N GLN A 149 -16.36 -2.75 -0.22
CA GLN A 149 -16.79 -4.07 -0.67
C GLN A 149 -16.50 -5.21 0.31
N ARG A 150 -15.60 -5.00 1.27
CA ARG A 150 -15.24 -6.01 2.28
C ARG A 150 -16.15 -5.94 3.52
N TYR A 151 -16.90 -4.85 3.69
CA TYR A 151 -17.93 -4.67 4.71
C TYR A 151 -19.28 -5.19 4.19
#